data_AF-A0A953ZYI5-F1
#
_entry.id   AF-A0A953ZYI5-F1
#
_cell.length_a   1.000
_cell.length_b   1.000
_cell.length_c   1.000
_cell.angle_alpha   90.00
_cell.angle_beta   90.00
_cell.angle_gamma   90.00
#
_symmetry.space_group_name_H-M   'P 1'
#
loop_
_entity.id
_entity.type
_entity.pdbx_description
1 polymer ?
#
loop_
_entity_poly.entity_id
_entity_poly.type
_entity_poly.pdbx_seq_one_letter_code
_entity_poly.pdbx_strand_id
1 'polypeptide(L)'
;GVAAALLVGVSMATWNGAPLPIDLSPWGGGSGCLIGSSGEAMAFATTSSSGAASLRFTVPSQPALVGRVLFHTWLIADPAAPNNRLGLVTTASAASRIGY
;
A
#
# COMPACT_ATOMS: atom_id res chain seq x y z
N GLY A 1 -9.28 -13.74 -9.37
CA GLY A 1 -8.57 -12.83 -8.47
C GLY A 1 -7.31 -12.37 -9.14
N VAL A 2 -6.81 -11.19 -8.77
CA VAL A 2 -5.55 -10.63 -9.26
C VAL A 2 -4.55 -10.48 -8.12
N ALA A 3 -3.27 -10.39 -8.45
CA ALA A 3 -2.22 -10.20 -7.46
C ALA A 3 -2.31 -8.80 -6.82
N ALA A 4 -2.12 -8.74 -5.51
CA ALA A 4 -2.08 -7.51 -4.75
C ALA A 4 -0.93 -7.55 -3.73
N ALA A 5 -0.34 -6.40 -3.45
CA ALA A 5 0.65 -6.20 -2.42
C ALA A 5 0.16 -5.09 -1.48
N LEU A 6 0.18 -5.37 -0.18
CA LEU A 6 -0.01 -4.37 0.86
C LEU A 6 1.37 -3.84 1.25
N LEU A 7 1.62 -2.57 0.94
CA LEU A 7 2.75 -1.84 1.51
C LEU A 7 2.37 -1.44 2.93
N VAL A 8 3.22 -1.80 3.88
CA VAL A 8 3.11 -1.39 5.29
C VAL A 8 4.31 -0.54 5.60
N GLY A 9 4.06 0.65 6.12
CA GLY A 9 5.14 1.54 6.48
C GLY A 9 4.88 2.41 7.70
N VAL A 10 5.90 3.20 8.05
CA VAL A 10 5.93 4.09 9.22
C VAL A 10 5.92 5.57 8.83
N SER A 11 5.89 5.89 7.53
CA SER A 11 5.92 7.25 7.01
C SER A 11 4.90 7.44 5.89
N MET A 12 4.27 8.61 5.87
CA MET A 12 3.48 9.13 4.75
C MET A 12 4.15 10.35 4.09
N ALA A 13 5.38 10.68 4.49
CA ALA A 13 6.10 11.87 4.03
C ALA A 13 7.29 11.52 3.14
N THR A 14 7.99 10.43 3.46
CA THR A 14 9.20 10.01 2.74
C THR A 14 9.34 8.50 2.69
N TRP A 15 9.92 7.99 1.60
CA TRP A 15 10.33 6.59 1.45
C TRP A 15 11.65 6.53 0.69
N ASN A 16 12.71 5.97 1.30
CA ASN A 16 14.06 5.91 0.73
C ASN A 16 14.61 7.27 0.22
N GLY A 17 14.24 8.37 0.90
CA GLY A 17 14.64 9.73 0.53
C GLY A 17 13.76 10.41 -0.53
N ALA A 18 12.83 9.68 -1.16
CA ALA A 18 11.84 10.27 -2.05
C ALA A 18 10.62 10.80 -1.25
N PRO A 19 10.02 11.94 -1.65
CA PRO A 19 8.79 12.43 -1.02
C PRO A 19 7.60 11.52 -1.36
N LEU A 20 6.68 11.36 -0.41
CA LEU A 20 5.38 10.73 -0.61
C LEU A 20 4.28 11.81 -0.72
N PRO A 21 3.20 11.56 -1.49
CA PRO A 21 2.97 10.36 -2.30
C PRO A 21 3.85 10.31 -3.56
N ILE A 22 4.30 9.11 -3.93
CA ILE A 22 4.97 8.87 -5.22
C ILE A 22 3.90 8.68 -6.29
N ASP A 23 3.88 9.57 -7.28
CA ASP A 23 3.00 9.47 -8.44
C ASP A 23 3.57 8.50 -9.48
N LEU A 24 2.83 7.44 -9.80
CA LEU A 24 3.24 6.44 -10.77
C LEU A 24 2.96 6.84 -12.23
N SER A 25 2.20 7.92 -12.45
CA SER A 25 1.81 8.40 -13.79
C SER A 25 3.00 8.62 -14.74
N PRO A 26 4.14 9.21 -14.31
CA PRO A 26 5.31 9.41 -15.18
C PRO A 26 5.93 8.11 -15.71
N TRP A 27 5.74 6.99 -15.02
CA TRP A 27 6.22 5.67 -15.44
C TRP A 27 5.17 4.85 -16.18
N GLY A 28 4.06 5.48 -16.59
CA GLY A 28 2.96 4.80 -17.28
C GLY A 28 1.92 4.19 -16.36
N GLY A 29 1.94 4.52 -15.06
CA GLY A 29 0.82 4.29 -14.17
C GLY A 29 -0.40 5.09 -14.61
N GLY A 30 -1.60 4.65 -14.22
CA GLY A 30 -2.81 5.43 -14.45
C GLY A 30 -2.80 6.73 -13.64
N SER A 31 -3.53 7.76 -14.10
CA SER A 31 -3.69 9.01 -13.35
C SER A 31 -4.26 8.74 -11.95
N GLY A 32 -3.61 9.29 -10.93
CA GLY A 32 -4.00 9.08 -9.53
C GLY A 32 -3.51 7.76 -8.91
N CYS A 33 -2.66 6.99 -9.60
CA CYS A 33 -1.96 5.85 -9.01
C CYS A 33 -0.82 6.36 -8.12
N LEU A 34 -1.08 6.44 -6.82
CA LEU A 34 -0.20 7.02 -5.82
C LEU A 34 0.24 5.98 -4.80
N ILE A 35 1.55 5.87 -4.58
CA ILE A 35 2.07 5.19 -3.38
C ILE A 35 2.13 6.23 -2.27
N GLY A 36 1.18 6.17 -1.32
CA GLY A 36 1.04 7.16 -0.25
C GLY A 36 1.61 6.74 1.10
N SER A 37 2.17 5.53 1.21
CA SER A 37 2.88 5.06 2.40
C SER A 37 4.26 4.55 2.03
N SER A 38 5.21 4.66 2.95
CA SER A 38 6.46 3.93 2.85
C SER A 38 6.20 2.42 2.87
N GLY A 39 7.17 1.65 2.37
CA GLY A 39 7.09 0.20 2.22
C GLY A 39 8.20 -0.50 2.99
N GLU A 40 8.22 -0.37 4.31
CA GLU A 40 9.17 -1.09 5.16
C GLU A 40 8.89 -2.61 5.15
N ALA A 41 7.63 -3.00 5.00
CA ALA A 41 7.22 -4.38 4.78
C ALA A 41 6.21 -4.48 3.64
N MET A 42 6.24 -5.59 2.93
CA MET A 42 5.27 -5.91 1.88
C MET A 42 4.66 -7.27 2.14
N ALA A 43 3.34 -7.35 2.08
CA ALA A 43 2.60 -8.60 2.21
C ALA A 43 1.75 -8.83 0.96
N PHE A 44 1.82 -10.03 0.40
CA PHE A 44 1.15 -10.36 -0.85
C PHE A 44 -0.18 -11.06 -0.60
N ALA A 45 -1.17 -10.76 -1.42
CA ALA A 45 -2.49 -11.39 -1.40
C ALA A 45 -2.99 -11.58 -2.84
N THR A 46 -3.98 -12.46 -2.98
CA THR A 46 -4.78 -12.56 -4.21
C THR A 46 -6.16 -12.03 -3.90
N THR A 47 -6.68 -11.13 -4.72
CA THR A 47 -8.04 -10.61 -4.55
C THR A 47 -9.08 -11.69 -4.85
N SER A 48 -10.24 -11.58 -4.21
CA SER A 48 -11.44 -12.36 -4.55
C SER A 48 -12.00 -11.94 -5.91
N SER A 49 -13.00 -12.67 -6.41
CA SER A 49 -13.72 -12.29 -7.64
C SER A 49 -14.42 -10.92 -7.54
N SER A 50 -14.74 -10.48 -6.32
CA SER A 50 -15.29 -9.15 -6.05
C SER A 50 -14.24 -8.08 -5.75
N GLY A 51 -12.94 -8.37 -5.95
CA GLY A 51 -11.85 -7.41 -5.75
C GLY A 51 -11.39 -7.23 -4.30
N ALA A 52 -11.94 -7.97 -3.33
CA ALA A 52 -11.55 -7.85 -1.93
C ALA A 52 -10.31 -8.71 -1.60
N ALA A 53 -9.40 -8.19 -0.78
CA ALA A 53 -8.31 -8.92 -0.15
C ALA A 53 -8.19 -8.53 1.33
N SER A 54 -7.74 -9.45 2.17
CA SER A 54 -7.49 -9.19 3.59
C SER A 54 -6.20 -9.90 4.01
N LEU A 55 -5.39 -9.21 4.80
CA LEU A 55 -4.17 -9.75 5.39
C LEU A 55 -4.26 -9.59 6.91
N ARG A 56 -3.80 -10.62 7.61
CA ARG A 56 -3.65 -10.60 9.06
C ARG A 56 -2.17 -10.45 9.38
N PHE A 57 -1.84 -9.51 10.24
CA PHE A 57 -0.50 -9.35 10.78
C PHE A 57 -0.56 -9.52 12.30
N THR A 58 0.37 -10.30 12.84
CA THR A 58 0.54 -10.45 14.28
C THR A 58 1.36 -9.28 14.78
N VAL A 59 0.83 -8.49 15.70
CA VAL A 59 1.60 -7.44 16.38
C VAL A 59 2.43 -8.10 17.49
N PRO A 60 3.78 -8.02 17.45
CA PRO A 60 4.62 -8.55 18.52
C PRO A 60 4.29 -7.88 19.86
N SER A 61 4.40 -8.64 20.95
CA SER A 61 4.22 -8.12 22.31
C SER A 61 5.43 -7.29 22.76
N GLN A 62 5.65 -6.16 22.10
CA GLN A 62 6.75 -5.23 22.35
C GLN A 62 6.21 -3.86 22.78
N PRO A 63 6.52 -3.37 23.99
CA PRO A 63 6.04 -2.07 24.47
C PRO A 63 6.37 -0.89 23.55
N ALA A 64 7.50 -0.96 22.83
CA ALA A 64 7.94 0.09 21.91
C ALA A 64 7.02 0.29 20.68
N LEU A 65 6.12 -0.66 20.41
CA LEU A 65 5.14 -0.56 19.32
C LEU A 65 3.88 0.19 19.72
N VAL A 66 3.58 0.29 21.03
CA VAL A 66 2.39 0.99 21.51
C VAL A 66 2.45 2.47 21.13
N GLY A 67 1.36 2.99 20.59
CA GLY A 67 1.23 4.36 20.09
C GLY A 67 1.91 4.62 18.74
N ARG A 68 2.56 3.61 18.11
CA ARG A 68 3.09 3.77 16.75
C ARG A 68 1.94 3.78 15.74
N VAL A 69 2.10 4.62 14.72
CA VAL A 69 1.18 4.68 13.58
C VAL A 69 1.84 3.97 12.41
N LEU A 70 1.12 3.00 11.84
CA LEU A 70 1.46 2.35 10.59
C LEU A 70 0.58 2.92 9.49
N PHE A 71 1.15 3.02 8.30
CA PHE A 71 0.49 3.45 7.08
C PHE A 71 0.43 2.28 6.11
N HIS A 72 -0.70 2.17 5.42
CA HIS A 72 -1.00 1.02 4.57
C HIS A 72 -1.50 1.50 3.21
N THR A 73 -0.89 0.99 2.14
CA THR A 73 -1.35 1.24 0.77
C THR A 73 -1.39 -0.08 0.03
N TRP A 74 -2.51 -0.40 -0.61
CA TRP A 74 -2.57 -1.52 -1.52
C TRP A 74 -2.08 -1.10 -2.91
N LEU A 75 -1.28 -1.97 -3.52
CA LEU A 75 -0.90 -1.95 -4.92
C LEU A 75 -1.46 -3.23 -5.57
N ILE A 76 -2.30 -3.08 -6.59
CA ILE A 76 -3.03 -4.20 -7.21
C ILE A 76 -2.67 -4.27 -8.68
N ALA A 77 -2.38 -5.48 -9.17
CA ALA A 77 -2.22 -5.74 -10.60
C ALA A 77 -3.59 -5.74 -11.29
N ASP A 78 -3.84 -4.72 -12.10
CA ASP A 78 -5.05 -4.55 -12.90
C ASP A 78 -4.69 -4.20 -14.35
N PRO A 79 -4.46 -5.20 -15.22
CA PRO A 79 -4.18 -4.97 -16.63
C PRO A 79 -5.38 -4.45 -17.42
N ALA A 80 -6.59 -4.49 -16.85
CA ALA A 80 -7.79 -3.95 -17.47
C ALA A 80 -8.01 -2.46 -17.14
N ALA A 81 -7.20 -1.88 -16.24
CA ALA A 81 -7.29 -0.47 -15.89
C ALA A 81 -7.03 0.43 -17.13
N PRO A 82 -7.97 1.33 -17.48
CA PRO A 82 -7.86 2.12 -18.69
C PRO A 82 -6.69 3.10 -18.60
N ASN A 83 -5.94 3.24 -19.69
CA ASN A 83 -4.80 4.15 -19.80
C ASN A 83 -3.69 3.93 -18.75
N ASN A 84 -3.59 2.71 -18.22
CA ASN A 84 -2.60 2.31 -17.22
C ASN A 84 -1.65 1.26 -17.81
N ARG A 85 -0.55 1.70 -18.42
CA ARG A 85 0.41 0.82 -19.10
C ARG A 85 1.16 -0.09 -18.13
N LEU A 86 1.32 0.34 -16.88
CA LEU A 86 1.90 -0.50 -15.82
C LEU A 86 0.95 -1.62 -15.37
N GLY A 87 -0.36 -1.49 -15.63
CA GLY A 87 -1.36 -2.42 -15.13
C GLY A 87 -1.38 -2.48 -13.61
N LEU A 88 -1.19 -1.35 -12.94
CA LEU A 88 -1.11 -1.25 -11.47
C LEU A 88 -2.04 -0.16 -10.94
N VAL A 89 -2.92 -0.48 -10.01
CA VAL A 89 -3.79 0.49 -9.32
C VAL A 89 -3.49 0.52 -7.83
N THR A 90 -3.73 1.66 -7.19
CA THR A 90 -3.48 1.85 -5.76
C THR A 90 -4.76 2.21 -5.02
N THR A 91 -4.85 1.85 -3.73
CA THR A 91 -5.89 2.40 -2.86
C THR A 91 -5.44 3.72 -2.26
N ALA A 92 -6.38 4.46 -1.67
CA ALA A 92 -6.02 5.49 -0.69
C ALA A 92 -5.22 4.86 0.46
N SER A 93 -4.28 5.62 1.01
CA SER A 93 -3.50 5.18 2.16
C SER A 93 -4.33 5.24 3.44
N ALA A 94 -4.23 4.21 4.27
CA ALA A 94 -4.89 4.13 5.57
C ALA A 94 -3.85 4.22 6.70
N ALA A 95 -4.20 4.89 7.80
CA ALA A 95 -3.38 4.96 9.00
C ALA A 95 -4.00 4.11 10.12
N SER A 96 -3.17 3.33 10.80
CA SER A 96 -3.56 2.47 11.91
C SER A 96 -2.64 2.71 13.10
N ARG A 97 -3.19 2.95 14.30
CA ARG A 97 -2.40 3.07 15.54
C ARG A 97 -2.37 1.72 16.26
N ILE A 98 -1.20 1.32 16.74
CA ILE A 98 -1.06 0.13 17.59
C ILE A 98 -1.37 0.53 19.03
N GLY A 99 -2.43 -0.02 19.60
CA GLY A 99 -2.87 0.35 20.95
C GLY A 99 -3.59 1.71 21.00
N TYR A 100 -3.53 2.37 22.16
CA TYR A 100 -4.27 3.61 22.45
C TYR A 100 -3.83 4.79 21.58
#